data_AF-A0A852U8D1-F1
#
_entry.id   AF-A0A852U8D1-F1
#
_cell.length_a   1.000
_cell.length_b   1.000
_cell.length_c   1.000
_cell.angle_alpha   90.00
_cell.angle_beta   90.00
_cell.angle_gamma   90.00
#
_symmetry.space_group_name_H-M   'P 1'
#
loop_
_entity.id
_entity.type
_entity.pdbx_description
1 polymer ?
#
loop_
_entity_poly.entity_id
_entity_poly.type
_entity_poly.pdbx_seq_one_letter_code
_entity_poly.pdbx_strand_id
1 'polypeptide(L)'
;MGVLVHPDRQMHLAVRSAVADGRLRVVAEHRGGNPWLLARPGDHALTEVRTRHLDLVILSRLEGETATAVVLLAQGRRSLDELADLPSLLSGDAVIIAKDAQGAVRVEGPRAGGRRAAWVDVGSMVFASDDRTLLAAVFRSDAASDGGRGLAVIRAIPTGMWLHVIEGATPRLRAVITV
;
A
#
# COMPACT_ATOMS: atom_id res chain seq x y z
N MET A 1 -10.85 -2.53 -1.37
CA MET A 1 -11.03 -1.33 -0.54
C MET A 1 -10.04 -0.36 -1.10
N GLY A 2 -10.38 0.35 -2.18
CA GLY A 2 -9.37 0.96 -3.03
C GLY A 2 -8.49 1.95 -2.27
N VAL A 3 -7.32 1.49 -1.82
CA VAL A 3 -6.30 2.25 -1.09
C VAL A 3 -5.05 2.29 -1.93
N LEU A 4 -4.62 3.50 -2.27
CA LEU A 4 -3.39 3.82 -2.94
C LEU A 4 -2.30 4.15 -1.91
N VAL A 5 -1.19 3.44 -2.00
CA VAL A 5 0.04 3.70 -1.25
C VAL A 5 0.93 4.65 -2.06
N HIS A 6 1.27 5.78 -1.45
CA HIS A 6 2.07 6.84 -2.04
C HIS A 6 3.49 6.86 -1.40
N PRO A 7 4.55 7.10 -2.19
CA PRO A 7 5.91 7.29 -1.66
C PRO A 7 5.98 8.49 -0.68
N ASP A 8 6.97 8.54 0.23
CA ASP A 8 7.12 9.67 1.18
C ASP A 8 7.65 10.94 0.52
N ARG A 9 6.87 11.55 -0.36
CA ARG A 9 7.27 12.73 -1.14
C ARG A 9 6.06 13.59 -1.45
N GLN A 10 6.33 14.76 -2.04
CA GLN A 10 5.28 15.60 -2.61
C GLN A 10 4.38 14.78 -3.56
N MET A 11 3.07 15.04 -3.46
CA MET A 11 2.05 14.30 -4.18
C MET A 11 2.25 14.37 -5.70
N HIS A 12 2.30 13.21 -6.35
CA HIS A 12 2.41 13.12 -7.81
C HIS A 12 1.21 13.80 -8.51
N LEU A 13 1.43 14.43 -9.67
CA LEU A 13 0.42 15.21 -10.38
C LEU A 13 -0.90 14.44 -10.58
N ALA A 14 -0.83 13.22 -11.09
CA ALA A 14 -2.01 12.39 -11.32
C ALA A 14 -2.80 12.08 -10.03
N VAL A 15 -2.09 11.89 -8.91
CA VAL A 15 -2.69 11.65 -7.59
C VAL A 15 -3.32 12.94 -7.08
N ARG A 16 -2.63 14.07 -7.21
CA ARG A 16 -3.15 15.39 -6.84
C ARG A 16 -4.41 15.74 -7.62
N SER A 17 -4.44 15.48 -8.93
CA SER A 17 -5.64 15.63 -9.75
C SER A 17 -6.75 14.71 -9.25
N ALA A 18 -6.48 13.42 -9.01
CA ALA A 18 -7.48 12.50 -8.49
C ALA A 18 -8.05 12.92 -7.12
N VAL A 19 -7.26 13.57 -6.27
CA VAL A 19 -7.73 14.16 -5.01
C VAL A 19 -8.59 15.40 -5.26
N ALA A 20 -8.15 16.31 -6.13
CA ALA A 20 -8.91 17.52 -6.49
C ALA A 20 -10.27 17.19 -7.14
N ASP A 21 -10.32 16.12 -7.95
CA ASP A 21 -11.53 15.61 -8.58
C ASP A 21 -12.45 14.85 -7.60
N GLY A 22 -12.06 14.69 -6.33
CA GLY A 22 -12.79 13.91 -5.33
C GLY A 22 -12.78 12.40 -5.53
N ARG A 23 -11.95 11.86 -6.45
CA ARG A 23 -11.80 10.42 -6.69
C ARG A 23 -10.97 9.71 -5.61
N LEU A 24 -10.11 10.47 -4.94
CA LEU A 24 -9.31 10.03 -3.80
C LEU A 24 -9.42 11.03 -2.65
N ARG A 25 -9.27 10.53 -1.43
CA ARG A 25 -9.05 11.35 -0.23
C ARG A 25 -7.78 10.91 0.47
N VAL A 26 -7.02 11.84 1.03
CA VAL A 26 -5.92 11.50 1.93
C VAL A 26 -6.51 10.90 3.20
N VAL A 27 -6.01 9.74 3.61
CA VAL A 27 -6.47 9.07 4.84
C VAL A 27 -5.40 9.01 5.92
N ALA A 28 -4.12 9.04 5.54
CA ALA A 28 -3.03 9.10 6.49
C ALA A 28 -1.81 9.83 5.91
N GLU A 29 -1.11 10.52 6.80
CA GLU A 29 0.18 11.15 6.55
C GLU A 29 1.28 10.33 7.22
N HIS A 30 2.41 10.17 6.54
CA HIS A 30 3.59 9.56 7.12
C HIS A 30 4.26 10.56 8.08
N ARG A 31 5.21 10.10 8.89
CA ARG A 31 5.93 10.94 9.86
C ARG A 31 6.67 12.12 9.23
N GLY A 32 7.01 12.02 7.94
CA GLY A 32 7.58 13.10 7.15
C GLY A 32 6.58 14.21 6.78
N GLY A 33 5.30 14.10 7.16
CA GLY A 33 4.26 15.07 6.86
C GLY A 33 3.66 14.96 5.44
N ASN A 34 4.11 13.98 4.64
CA ASN A 34 3.53 13.74 3.31
C ASN A 34 2.39 12.71 3.37
N PRO A 35 1.35 12.88 2.56
CA PRO A 35 0.34 11.85 2.33
C PRO A 35 0.99 10.55 1.87
N TRP A 36 0.67 9.45 2.54
CA TRP A 36 1.19 8.12 2.16
C TRP A 36 0.09 7.11 1.89
N LEU A 37 -1.12 7.34 2.39
CA LEU A 37 -2.30 6.54 2.07
C LEU A 37 -3.41 7.45 1.55
N LEU A 38 -3.98 7.04 0.41
CA LEU A 38 -5.14 7.68 -0.18
C LEU A 38 -6.19 6.61 -0.46
N ALA A 39 -7.45 6.87 -0.13
CA ALA A 39 -8.54 5.92 -0.34
C ALA A 39 -9.63 6.50 -1.22
N ARG A 40 -10.46 5.65 -1.82
CA ARG A 40 -11.73 6.09 -2.43
C ARG A 40 -12.67 6.68 -1.37
N PRO A 41 -13.53 7.66 -1.73
CA PRO A 41 -14.62 8.08 -0.86
C PRO A 41 -15.51 6.88 -0.49
N GLY A 42 -15.82 6.71 0.80
CA GLY A 42 -16.68 5.62 1.30
C GLY A 42 -15.98 4.33 1.73
N ASP A 43 -14.66 4.18 1.53
CA ASP A 43 -13.91 3.10 2.17
C ASP A 43 -13.61 3.46 3.64
N HIS A 44 -14.12 2.63 4.57
CA HIS A 44 -14.07 2.89 6.02
C HIS A 44 -13.36 1.81 6.86
N ALA A 45 -13.10 0.61 6.33
CA ALA A 45 -12.58 -0.52 7.11
C ALA A 45 -11.04 -0.54 7.20
N LEU A 46 -10.43 0.53 7.69
CA LEU A 46 -8.98 0.63 7.83
C LEU A 46 -8.58 0.51 9.31
N THR A 47 -7.74 -0.46 9.64
CA THR A 47 -7.08 -0.51 10.95
C THR A 47 -5.67 0.04 10.80
N GLU A 48 -5.41 1.19 11.41
CA GLU A 48 -4.09 1.82 11.45
C GLU A 48 -3.42 1.52 12.80
N VAL A 49 -2.16 1.07 12.72
CA VAL A 49 -1.30 0.81 13.88
C VAL A 49 0.01 1.54 13.66
N ARG A 50 0.22 2.63 14.39
CA ARG A 50 1.49 3.36 14.39
C ARG A 50 2.35 2.92 15.58
N THR A 51 3.56 2.43 15.30
CA THR A 51 4.52 1.96 16.31
C THR A 51 5.68 2.95 16.43
N ARG A 52 6.68 2.68 17.26
CA ARG A 52 7.90 3.50 17.30
C ARG A 52 8.69 3.45 15.98
N HIS A 53 8.62 2.35 15.24
CA HIS A 53 9.52 2.10 14.10
C HIS A 53 8.79 2.04 12.77
N LEU A 54 7.51 1.65 12.78
CA LEU A 54 6.73 1.38 11.58
C LEU A 54 5.39 2.10 11.66
N ASP A 55 4.92 2.55 10.52
CA ASP A 55 3.53 2.89 10.27
C ASP A 55 2.90 1.70 9.55
N LEU A 56 2.00 0.99 10.22
CA LEU A 56 1.37 -0.24 9.74
C LEU A 56 -0.12 0.01 9.50
N VAL A 57 -0.62 -0.46 8.37
CA VAL A 57 -2.02 -0.44 8.01
C VAL A 57 -2.45 -1.82 7.56
N ILE A 58 -3.58 -2.26 8.10
CA ILE A 58 -4.20 -3.54 7.76
C ILE A 58 -5.57 -3.25 7.18
N LEU A 59 -5.76 -3.67 5.93
CA LEU A 59 -7.05 -3.60 5.24
C LEU A 59 -7.74 -4.94 5.42
N SER A 60 -8.46 -5.05 6.54
CA SER A 60 -9.33 -6.18 6.87
C SER A 60 -10.35 -5.72 7.91
N ARG A 61 -11.42 -6.50 8.09
CA ARG A 61 -12.28 -6.33 9.26
C ARG A 61 -11.59 -7.01 10.44
N LEU A 62 -11.00 -6.21 11.32
CA LEU A 62 -10.46 -6.68 12.59
C LEU A 62 -11.45 -6.39 13.69
N GLU A 63 -11.85 -7.41 14.44
CA GLU A 63 -12.81 -7.30 15.55
C GLU A 63 -12.27 -8.04 16.77
N GLY A 64 -12.64 -7.54 17.96
CA GLY A 64 -12.38 -8.19 19.25
C GLY A 64 -10.90 -8.48 19.53
N GLU A 65 -10.61 -9.71 19.95
CA GLU A 65 -9.29 -10.16 20.40
C GLU A 65 -8.24 -10.14 19.28
N THR A 66 -8.64 -10.38 18.03
CA THR A 66 -7.72 -10.37 16.87
C THR A 66 -7.13 -8.98 16.64
N ALA A 67 -7.96 -7.93 16.75
CA ALA A 67 -7.49 -6.55 16.62
C ALA A 67 -6.45 -6.22 17.70
N THR A 68 -6.72 -6.61 18.95
CA THR A 68 -5.81 -6.41 20.08
C THR A 68 -4.49 -7.18 19.90
N ALA A 69 -4.55 -8.45 19.51
CA ALA A 69 -3.37 -9.28 19.30
C ALA A 69 -2.47 -8.71 18.20
N VAL A 70 -3.07 -8.28 17.09
CA VAL A 70 -2.37 -7.64 15.97
C VAL A 70 -1.67 -6.35 16.43
N VAL A 71 -2.34 -5.49 17.19
CA VAL A 71 -1.75 -4.25 17.72
C VAL A 71 -0.55 -4.57 18.63
N LEU A 72 -0.72 -5.49 19.59
CA LEU A 72 0.35 -5.86 20.52
C LEU A 72 1.56 -6.46 19.80
N LEU A 73 1.33 -7.33 18.82
CA LEU A 73 2.41 -7.93 18.03
C LEU A 73 3.12 -6.90 17.16
N ALA A 74 2.39 -5.96 16.56
CA ALA A 74 2.95 -4.90 15.75
C ALA A 74 3.83 -3.95 16.58
N GLN A 75 3.46 -3.63 17.83
CA GLN A 75 4.22 -2.74 18.71
C GLN A 75 5.67 -3.19 18.95
N GLY A 76 5.92 -4.50 18.95
CA GLY A 76 7.27 -5.06 19.11
C GLY A 76 8.16 -4.99 17.87
N ARG A 77 7.59 -4.70 16.69
CA ARG A 77 8.29 -4.81 15.40
C ARG A 77 9.11 -3.58 15.08
N ARG A 78 10.33 -3.80 14.59
CA ARG A 78 11.32 -2.75 14.31
C ARG A 78 11.62 -2.61 12.83
N SER A 79 11.36 -3.63 12.03
CA SER A 79 11.67 -3.68 10.60
C SER A 79 10.52 -4.28 9.78
N LEU A 80 10.50 -3.96 8.48
CA LEU A 80 9.50 -4.50 7.54
C LEU A 80 9.57 -6.03 7.40
N ASP A 81 10.74 -6.62 7.62
CA ASP A 81 10.97 -8.06 7.53
C ASP A 81 10.37 -8.83 8.71
N GLU A 82 10.35 -8.23 9.90
CA GLU A 82 9.74 -8.81 11.09
C GLU A 82 8.22 -8.95 10.99
N LEU A 83 7.57 -8.45 9.93
CA LEU A 83 6.14 -8.59 9.68
C LEU A 83 5.75 -9.89 8.96
N ALA A 84 6.69 -10.80 8.69
CA ALA A 84 6.44 -12.00 7.90
C ALA A 84 5.48 -13.02 8.53
N ASP A 85 5.33 -13.00 9.85
CA ASP A 85 4.43 -13.87 10.61
C ASP A 85 3.00 -13.31 10.73
N LEU A 86 2.85 -11.99 10.66
CA LEU A 86 1.57 -11.28 10.78
C LEU A 86 0.47 -11.81 9.84
N PRO A 87 0.73 -12.12 8.55
CA PRO A 87 -0.30 -12.65 7.65
C PRO A 87 -0.97 -13.91 8.19
N SER A 88 -0.26 -14.75 8.94
CA SER A 88 -0.78 -16.01 9.49
C SER A 88 -1.92 -15.81 10.49
N LEU A 89 -1.94 -14.66 11.16
CA LEU A 89 -2.91 -14.28 12.19
C LEU A 89 -4.13 -13.54 11.63
N LEU A 90 -4.02 -13.08 10.38
CA LEU A 90 -5.06 -12.31 9.72
C LEU A 90 -5.94 -13.22 8.85
N SER A 91 -7.14 -12.73 8.56
CA SER A 91 -8.01 -13.31 7.54
C SER A 91 -7.27 -13.43 6.21
N GLY A 92 -7.61 -14.44 5.42
CA GLY A 92 -6.93 -14.70 4.14
C GLY A 92 -7.06 -13.54 3.15
N ASP A 93 -8.08 -12.69 3.29
CA ASP A 93 -8.33 -11.52 2.44
C ASP A 93 -7.67 -10.21 2.93
N ALA A 94 -6.91 -10.25 4.03
CA ALA A 94 -6.25 -9.08 4.57
C ALA A 94 -5.11 -8.58 3.69
N VAL A 95 -4.95 -7.26 3.59
CA VAL A 95 -3.80 -6.60 2.97
C VAL A 95 -2.98 -5.92 4.05
N ILE A 96 -1.66 -6.13 4.02
CA ILE A 96 -0.73 -5.51 4.95
C ILE A 96 0.07 -4.45 4.18
N ILE A 97 0.03 -3.23 4.68
CA ILE A 97 0.80 -2.10 4.17
C ILE A 97 1.64 -1.57 5.32
N ALA A 98 2.95 -1.50 5.17
CA ALA A 98 3.83 -0.95 6.19
C ALA A 98 4.84 0.01 5.59
N LYS A 99 5.24 1.00 6.37
CA LYS A 99 6.26 1.97 6.01
C LYS A 99 7.17 2.24 7.19
N ASP A 100 8.47 2.23 6.97
CA ASP A 100 9.44 2.57 8.01
C ASP A 100 9.75 4.08 8.03
N ALA A 101 10.48 4.51 9.06
CA ALA A 101 10.84 5.91 9.24
C ALA A 101 11.71 6.48 8.09
N GLN A 102 12.38 5.61 7.33
CA GLN A 102 13.19 5.96 6.17
C GLN A 102 12.37 6.02 4.87
N GLY A 103 11.06 5.71 4.95
CA GLY A 103 10.15 5.75 3.82
C GLY A 103 10.15 4.48 2.96
N ALA A 104 10.86 3.42 3.37
CA ALA A 104 10.77 2.13 2.69
C ALA A 104 9.39 1.52 2.97
N VAL A 105 8.81 0.92 1.93
CA VAL A 105 7.42 0.43 1.95
C VAL A 105 7.39 -1.07 1.71
N ARG A 106 6.54 -1.75 2.49
CA ARG A 106 6.06 -3.12 2.28
C ARG A 106 4.59 -3.07 1.90
N VAL A 107 4.23 -3.69 0.77
CA VAL A 107 2.83 -4.00 0.46
C VAL A 107 2.69 -5.48 0.19
N GLU A 108 1.87 -6.14 0.99
CA GLU A 108 1.55 -7.56 0.87
C GLU A 108 0.06 -7.70 0.55
N GLY A 109 -0.23 -8.35 -0.58
CA GLY A 109 -1.59 -8.66 -0.97
C GLY A 109 -2.18 -9.82 -0.18
N PRO A 110 -3.49 -10.08 -0.36
CA PRO A 110 -4.17 -11.14 0.38
C PRO A 110 -3.67 -12.53 0.00
N ARG A 111 -3.73 -13.45 0.98
CA ARG A 111 -3.36 -14.86 0.82
C ARG A 111 -4.44 -15.69 0.11
N ALA A 112 -5.69 -15.27 0.22
CA ALA A 112 -6.86 -15.92 -0.34
C ALA A 112 -7.88 -14.89 -0.87
N GLY A 113 -8.81 -15.35 -1.70
CA GLY A 113 -9.84 -14.52 -2.33
C GLY A 113 -9.46 -14.03 -3.73
N GLY A 114 -10.38 -13.29 -4.35
CA GLY A 114 -10.24 -12.82 -5.74
C GLY A 114 -9.52 -11.48 -5.91
N ARG A 115 -9.27 -10.76 -4.81
CA ARG A 115 -8.57 -9.46 -4.83
C ARG A 115 -7.06 -9.70 -4.84
N ARG A 116 -6.31 -8.91 -5.59
CA ARG A 116 -4.84 -8.97 -5.61
C ARG A 116 -4.28 -7.57 -5.57
N ALA A 117 -3.38 -7.34 -4.62
CA ALA A 117 -2.60 -6.12 -4.60
C ALA A 117 -1.78 -6.01 -5.89
N ALA A 118 -1.62 -4.79 -6.35
CA ALA A 118 -0.96 -4.45 -7.60
C ALA A 118 -0.11 -3.22 -7.41
N TRP A 119 0.80 -2.99 -8.35
CA TRP A 119 1.71 -1.85 -8.33
C TRP A 119 2.06 -1.39 -9.74
N VAL A 120 2.56 -0.17 -9.83
CA VAL A 120 2.93 0.48 -11.08
C VAL A 120 4.11 1.41 -10.86
N ASP A 121 5.03 1.41 -11.83
CA ASP A 121 6.10 2.41 -11.91
C ASP A 121 5.62 3.58 -12.77
N VAL A 122 5.72 4.79 -12.23
CA VAL A 122 5.43 6.03 -12.95
C VAL A 122 6.63 6.96 -12.79
N GLY A 123 7.46 7.03 -13.84
CA GLY A 123 8.76 7.70 -13.77
C GLY A 123 9.69 7.02 -12.76
N SER A 124 10.10 7.75 -11.73
CA SER A 124 10.95 7.24 -10.64
C SER A 124 10.18 6.87 -9.37
N MET A 125 8.84 6.85 -9.43
CA MET A 125 7.97 6.58 -8.30
C MET A 125 7.25 5.25 -8.47
N VAL A 126 7.13 4.51 -7.37
CA VAL A 126 6.37 3.26 -7.30
C VAL A 126 5.11 3.52 -6.51
N PHE A 127 3.97 3.13 -7.08
CA PHE A 127 2.67 3.18 -6.42
C PHE A 127 2.13 1.77 -6.28
N ALA A 128 1.49 1.49 -5.15
CA ALA A 128 0.86 0.21 -4.88
C ALA A 128 -0.58 0.39 -4.42
N SER A 129 -1.41 -0.62 -4.62
CA SER A 129 -2.82 -0.59 -4.24
C SER A 129 -3.34 -2.00 -4.01
N ASP A 130 -4.31 -2.15 -3.12
CA ASP A 130 -5.09 -3.39 -3.00
C ASP A 130 -6.08 -3.59 -4.18
N ASP A 131 -6.30 -2.53 -4.97
CA ASP A 131 -7.21 -2.48 -6.10
C ASP A 131 -6.48 -2.07 -7.39
N ARG A 132 -6.35 -3.01 -8.33
CA ARG A 132 -5.77 -2.78 -9.67
C ARG A 132 -6.58 -1.75 -10.47
N THR A 133 -7.89 -1.71 -10.30
CA THR A 133 -8.76 -0.77 -11.04
C THR A 133 -8.53 0.67 -10.58
N LEU A 134 -8.18 0.87 -9.29
CA LEU A 134 -7.78 2.17 -8.78
C LEU A 134 -6.48 2.66 -9.43
N LEU A 135 -5.46 1.82 -9.52
CA LEU A 135 -4.22 2.19 -10.22
C LEU A 135 -4.48 2.54 -11.69
N ALA A 136 -5.34 1.78 -12.35
CA ALA A 136 -5.74 2.08 -13.72
C ALA A 136 -6.47 3.43 -13.82
N ALA A 137 -7.40 3.72 -12.91
CA ALA A 137 -8.15 4.98 -12.91
C ALA A 137 -7.29 6.22 -12.59
N VAL A 138 -6.23 6.07 -11.78
CA VAL A 138 -5.35 7.18 -11.42
C VAL A 138 -4.25 7.40 -12.46
N PHE A 139 -3.66 6.31 -12.98
CA PHE A 139 -2.44 6.38 -13.79
C PHE A 139 -2.60 6.02 -15.27
N ARG A 140 -3.76 5.52 -15.71
CA ARG A 140 -4.08 5.58 -17.14
C ARG A 140 -4.50 7.00 -17.47
N SER A 141 -3.59 7.75 -18.05
CA SER A 141 -3.97 8.95 -18.79
C SER A 141 -4.73 8.48 -20.04
N ASP A 142 -5.89 9.08 -20.28
CA ASP A 142 -6.57 9.02 -21.58
C ASP A 142 -5.54 9.33 -22.66
N ALA A 143 -5.47 8.46 -23.67
CA ALA A 143 -4.45 8.43 -24.71
C ALA A 143 -4.40 9.68 -25.63
N ALA A 144 -4.99 10.80 -25.22
CA ALA A 144 -5.22 11.98 -26.05
C ALA A 144 -4.35 13.20 -25.70
N SER A 145 -3.59 13.24 -24.60
CA SER A 145 -2.95 14.51 -24.18
C SER A 145 -1.44 14.51 -23.96
N ASP A 146 -0.73 13.38 -23.97
CA ASP A 146 0.73 13.40 -23.89
C ASP A 146 1.34 12.47 -24.93
N GLY A 147 1.89 13.08 -25.99
CA GLY A 147 2.61 12.39 -27.04
C GLY A 147 3.75 11.54 -26.47
N GLY A 148 3.53 10.23 -26.44
CA GLY A 148 4.61 9.23 -26.46
C GLY A 148 5.17 8.73 -25.13
N ARG A 149 4.57 8.99 -23.96
CA ARG A 149 4.98 8.31 -22.72
C ARG A 149 4.15 7.04 -22.51
N GLY A 150 4.83 5.90 -22.67
CA GLY A 150 4.22 4.56 -22.67
C GLY A 150 3.26 4.31 -21.51
N LEU A 151 2.23 3.50 -21.78
CA LEU A 151 1.24 3.05 -20.81
C LEU A 151 1.92 2.53 -19.54
N ALA A 152 1.56 3.09 -18.39
CA ALA A 152 2.04 2.62 -17.10
C ALA A 152 1.63 1.14 -16.91
N VAL A 153 2.63 0.25 -16.81
CA VAL A 153 2.40 -1.19 -16.73
C VAL A 153 2.06 -1.58 -15.31
N ILE A 154 0.78 -1.92 -15.06
CA ILE A 154 0.33 -2.37 -13.75
C ILE A 154 0.64 -3.86 -13.57
N ARG A 155 1.48 -4.17 -12.59
CA ARG A 155 1.91 -5.52 -12.21
C ARG A 155 1.19 -6.00 -10.96
N ALA A 156 0.97 -7.30 -10.86
CA ALA A 156 0.40 -7.89 -9.65
C ALA A 156 1.51 -8.14 -8.60
N ILE A 157 1.14 -8.08 -7.32
CA ILE A 157 1.92 -8.66 -6.22
C ILE A 157 1.45 -10.10 -6.06
N PRO A 158 2.30 -11.12 -6.33
CA PRO A 158 1.88 -12.51 -6.21
C PRO A 158 1.50 -12.90 -4.78
N THR A 159 0.61 -13.87 -4.64
CA THR A 159 0.28 -14.48 -3.35
C THR A 159 1.54 -15.06 -2.71
N GLY A 160 1.72 -14.85 -1.40
CA GLY A 160 2.93 -15.28 -0.67
C GLY A 160 4.17 -14.43 -0.97
N MET A 161 4.01 -13.31 -1.68
CA MET A 161 5.05 -12.32 -1.87
C MET A 161 4.59 -10.95 -1.38
N TRP A 162 5.56 -10.10 -1.09
CA TRP A 162 5.34 -8.70 -0.80
C TRP A 162 6.25 -7.82 -1.65
N LEU A 163 5.76 -6.64 -1.97
CA LEU A 163 6.50 -5.62 -2.70
C LEU A 163 7.30 -4.77 -1.72
N HIS A 164 8.61 -4.74 -1.90
CA HIS A 164 9.54 -3.88 -1.21
C HIS A 164 9.91 -2.69 -2.11
N VAL A 165 9.58 -1.49 -1.66
CA VAL A 165 9.93 -0.24 -2.35
C VAL A 165 10.89 0.54 -1.45
N ILE A 166 12.04 0.91 -2.01
CA ILE A 166 12.96 1.87 -1.42
C ILE A 166 13.12 3.01 -2.42
N GLU A 167 13.17 4.23 -1.91
CA GLU A 167 13.40 5.41 -2.73
C GLU A 167 14.68 5.29 -3.57
N GLY A 168 14.57 5.59 -4.88
CA GLY A 168 15.70 5.57 -5.81
C GLY A 168 16.20 4.17 -6.19
N ALA A 169 15.62 3.11 -5.64
CA ALA A 169 15.97 1.73 -5.96
C ALA A 169 14.89 1.06 -6.82
N THR A 170 15.30 0.06 -7.59
CA THR A 170 14.34 -0.81 -8.31
C THR A 170 13.47 -1.56 -7.30
N PRO A 171 12.13 -1.56 -7.45
CA PRO A 171 11.24 -2.32 -6.58
C PRO A 171 11.54 -3.81 -6.63
N ARG A 172 11.41 -4.49 -5.48
CA ARG A 172 11.71 -5.92 -5.36
C ARG A 172 10.50 -6.68 -4.83
N LEU A 173 10.18 -7.81 -5.44
CA LEU A 173 9.26 -8.77 -4.86
C LEU A 173 10.05 -9.71 -3.95
N ARG A 174 9.57 -9.90 -2.71
CA ARG A 174 10.19 -10.76 -1.70
C ARG A 174 9.19 -11.82 -1.26
N ALA A 175 9.64 -13.05 -1.06
CA ALA A 175 8.80 -14.10 -0.50
C ALA A 175 8.50 -13.79 0.97
N VAL A 176 7.30 -14.16 1.41
CA VAL A 176 6.95 -14.23 2.82
C VAL A 176 7.54 -15.53 3.36
N ILE A 177 8.61 -15.43 4.15
CA ILE A 177 9.22 -16.60 4.80
C ILE A 177 8.54 -16.76 6.16
N THR A 178 7.62 -17.71 6.25
CA THR A 178 7.12 -18.20 7.55
C THR A 178 8.13 -19.22 8.07
N VAL A 179 8.78 -18.90 9.19
CA VAL A 179 9.58 -19.84 9.99
C VAL A 179 8.68 -20.55 10.98
#